data_AF-A0A8S9KXA7-F1
#
_entry.id   AF-A0A8S9KXA7-F1
#
_cell.length_a   1.000
_cell.length_b   1.000
_cell.length_c   1.000
_cell.angle_alpha   90.00
_cell.angle_beta   90.00
_cell.angle_gamma   90.00
#
_symmetry.space_group_name_H-M   'P 1'
#
loop_
_entity.id
_entity.type
_entity.pdbx_description
1 polymer ?
#
loop_
_entity_poly.entity_id
_entity_poly.type
_entity_poly.pdbx_seq_one_letter_code
_entity_poly.pdbx_strand_id
1 'polypeptide(L)'
;MAGYFAYVTKSAEETMRHRENLQIFTYNKEDSDWESAIFEHHTTFETLAIEPDLKTTLIDDLDAFSKGKDFFRSVGRAWKCGYLLYGPPGTGKSSMVAAIANHMKYNIYDLQIQSVKDDGELREILTSTTNRSILLIERHRLWI
;
A
#
# COMPACT_ATOMS: atom_id res chain seq x y z
N MET A 1 -28.39 -9.01 -21.66
CA MET A 1 -27.82 -10.03 -20.75
C MET A 1 -26.43 -9.66 -20.20
N ALA A 2 -25.60 -8.87 -20.92
CA ALA A 2 -24.27 -8.45 -20.47
C ALA A 2 -24.23 -7.55 -19.21
N GLY A 3 -25.27 -6.73 -18.96
CA GLY A 3 -25.28 -5.77 -17.84
C GLY A 3 -25.45 -6.39 -16.46
N TYR A 4 -26.26 -7.45 -16.33
CA TYR A 4 -26.46 -8.14 -15.05
C TYR A 4 -25.21 -8.91 -14.63
N PHE A 5 -24.55 -9.58 -15.57
CA PHE A 5 -23.31 -10.30 -15.29
C PHE A 5 -22.20 -9.34 -14.85
N ALA A 6 -22.00 -8.22 -15.55
CA ALA A 6 -21.04 -7.19 -15.15
C ALA A 6 -21.32 -6.61 -13.76
N TYR A 7 -22.59 -6.41 -13.41
CA TYR A 7 -23.00 -5.96 -12.07
C TYR A 7 -22.66 -7.00 -10.98
N VAL A 8 -22.98 -8.28 -11.23
CA VAL A 8 -22.67 -9.38 -10.31
C VAL A 8 -21.16 -9.56 -10.14
N THR A 9 -20.37 -9.49 -11.22
CA THR A 9 -18.91 -9.57 -11.13
C THR A 9 -18.33 -8.40 -10.32
N LYS A 10 -18.78 -7.17 -10.58
CA LYS A 10 -18.32 -5.99 -9.84
C LYS A 10 -18.68 -6.07 -8.35
N SER A 11 -19.90 -6.47 -8.02
CA SER A 11 -20.37 -6.63 -6.64
C SER A 11 -19.65 -7.78 -5.93
N ALA A 12 -19.38 -8.89 -6.63
CA ALA A 12 -18.58 -10.00 -6.11
C ALA A 12 -17.14 -9.58 -5.81
N GLU A 13 -16.49 -8.85 -6.72
CA GLU A 13 -15.15 -8.27 -6.48
C GLU A 13 -15.14 -7.32 -5.28
N GLU A 14 -16.14 -6.45 -5.15
CA GLU A 14 -16.27 -5.55 -4.00
C GLU A 14 -16.46 -6.31 -2.69
N THR A 15 -17.23 -7.40 -2.71
CA THR A 15 -17.49 -8.25 -1.53
C THR A 15 -16.27 -9.09 -1.15
N MET A 16 -15.57 -9.66 -2.13
CA MET A 16 -14.31 -10.40 -1.91
C MET A 16 -13.23 -9.49 -1.34
N ARG A 17 -13.13 -8.24 -1.83
CA ARG A 17 -12.23 -7.21 -1.26
C ARG A 17 -12.47 -6.94 0.23
N HIS A 18 -13.72 -7.05 0.69
CA HIS A 18 -14.03 -6.84 2.11
C HIS A 18 -13.69 -8.06 2.99
N ARG A 19 -13.44 -9.23 2.38
CA ARG A 19 -13.20 -10.50 3.07
C ARG A 19 -11.75 -10.95 3.08
N GLU A 20 -10.91 -10.44 2.19
CA GLU A 20 -9.50 -10.79 2.16
C GLU A 20 -8.73 -10.05 3.27
N ASN A 21 -8.01 -10.81 4.09
CA ASN A 21 -7.05 -10.25 5.02
C ASN A 21 -5.93 -9.58 4.24
N LEU A 22 -5.54 -8.38 4.66
CA LEU A 22 -4.37 -7.73 4.11
C LEU A 22 -3.13 -8.58 4.38
N GLN A 23 -2.19 -8.54 3.46
CA GLN A 23 -0.90 -9.20 3.60
C GLN A 23 0.21 -8.16 3.68
N ILE A 24 1.24 -8.49 4.45
CA ILE A 24 2.53 -7.81 4.42
C ILE A 24 3.55 -8.76 3.80
N PHE A 25 4.25 -8.26 2.79
CA PHE A 25 5.29 -8.96 2.07
C PHE A 25 6.64 -8.40 2.49
N THR A 26 7.54 -9.24 2.97
CA THR A 26 8.92 -8.85 3.27
C THR A 26 9.84 -9.49 2.25
N TYR A 27 10.77 -8.71 1.69
CA TYR A 27 11.67 -9.25 0.68
C TYR A 27 12.74 -10.14 1.33
N ASN A 28 12.76 -11.43 0.97
CA ASN A 28 13.80 -12.37 1.36
C ASN A 28 14.88 -12.40 0.26
N LYS A 29 16.09 -11.94 0.64
CA LYS A 29 17.24 -11.89 -0.27
C LYS A 29 17.80 -13.26 -0.64
N GLU A 30 17.70 -14.25 0.25
CA GLU A 30 18.22 -15.59 0.01
C GLU A 30 17.44 -16.28 -1.12
N ASP A 31 16.12 -16.14 -1.08
CA ASP A 31 15.22 -16.71 -2.06
C ASP A 31 14.88 -15.76 -3.23
N SER A 32 15.33 -14.50 -3.16
CA SER A 32 15.04 -13.43 -4.14
C SER A 32 13.53 -13.27 -4.40
N ASP A 33 12.71 -13.45 -3.37
CA ASP A 33 11.25 -13.43 -3.48
C ASP A 33 10.58 -12.76 -2.26
N TRP A 34 9.28 -12.48 -2.41
CA TRP A 34 8.45 -11.89 -1.38
C TRP A 34 7.85 -12.96 -0.46
N GLU A 35 8.20 -12.90 0.81
CA GLU A 35 7.56 -13.71 1.85
C GLU A 35 6.34 -13.00 2.40
N SER A 36 5.17 -13.66 2.35
CA SER A 36 3.92 -13.10 2.82
C SER A 36 3.59 -13.51 4.25
N ALA A 37 3.11 -12.55 5.05
CA ALA A 37 2.43 -12.79 6.32
C ALA A 37 1.08 -12.08 6.35
N ILE A 38 0.16 -12.54 7.20
CA ILE A 38 -1.09 -11.83 7.45
C ILE A 38 -0.75 -10.49 8.11
N PHE A 39 -1.26 -9.40 7.55
CA PHE A 39 -1.18 -8.07 8.12
C PHE A 39 -2.45 -7.79 8.93
N GLU A 40 -2.32 -7.91 10.25
CA GLU A 40 -3.37 -7.56 11.19
C GLU A 40 -2.89 -6.40 12.07
N HIS A 41 -3.38 -5.18 11.77
CA HIS A 41 -3.05 -3.99 12.54
C HIS A 41 -4.34 -3.23 12.89
N HIS A 42 -4.51 -2.89 14.16
CA HIS A 42 -5.69 -2.21 14.69
C HIS A 42 -5.77 -0.71 14.34
N THR A 43 -4.76 -0.16 13.64
CA THR A 43 -4.67 1.29 13.45
C THR A 43 -5.43 1.71 12.21
N THR A 44 -6.40 2.57 12.39
CA THR A 44 -7.15 3.28 11.35
C THR A 44 -6.90 4.78 11.47
N PHE A 45 -7.35 5.56 10.48
CA PHE A 45 -7.32 7.03 10.57
C PHE A 45 -8.09 7.59 11.75
N GLU A 46 -9.06 6.85 12.31
CA GLU A 46 -9.79 7.27 13.52
C GLU A 46 -8.97 7.07 14.81
N THR A 47 -8.17 6.01 14.86
CA THR A 47 -7.32 5.71 16.02
C THR A 47 -5.97 6.44 15.98
N LEU A 48 -5.57 6.93 14.80
CA LEU A 48 -4.28 7.57 14.59
C LEU A 48 -4.28 9.00 15.13
N ALA A 49 -3.36 9.29 16.05
CA ALA A 49 -3.15 10.65 16.54
C ALA A 49 -2.39 11.48 15.49
N ILE A 50 -3.12 12.35 14.79
CA ILE A 50 -2.60 13.25 13.77
C ILE A 50 -3.40 14.56 13.79
N GLU A 51 -2.82 15.63 13.28
CA GLU A 51 -3.52 16.89 13.08
C GLU A 51 -4.74 16.71 12.13
N PRO A 52 -5.93 17.21 12.50
CA PRO A 52 -7.17 16.98 11.74
C PRO A 52 -7.16 17.43 10.27
N ASP A 53 -6.56 18.58 9.97
CA ASP A 53 -6.53 19.12 8.61
C ASP A 53 -5.62 18.25 7.72
N LEU A 54 -4.47 17.82 8.26
CA LEU A 54 -3.57 16.87 7.62
C LEU A 54 -4.24 15.50 7.40
N LYS A 55 -5.00 15.01 8.39
CA LYS A 55 -5.77 13.75 8.25
C LYS A 55 -6.73 13.83 7.06
N THR A 56 -7.51 14.90 7.00
CA THR A 56 -8.52 15.11 5.94
C THR A 56 -7.85 15.21 4.58
N THR A 57 -6.79 16.02 4.48
CA THR A 57 -6.01 16.19 3.25
C THR A 57 -5.46 14.86 2.74
N LEU A 58 -4.92 14.02 3.64
CA LEU A 58 -4.37 12.72 3.28
C LEU A 58 -5.45 11.74 2.80
N ILE A 59 -6.59 11.67 3.50
CA ILE A 59 -7.70 10.81 3.10
C ILE A 59 -8.25 11.21 1.73
N ASP A 60 -8.46 12.51 1.51
CA ASP A 60 -8.99 13.02 0.24
C ASP A 60 -8.07 12.71 -0.94
N ASP A 61 -6.75 12.86 -0.75
CA ASP A 61 -5.74 12.53 -1.76
C ASP A 61 -5.71 11.03 -2.09
N LEU A 62 -5.78 10.17 -1.07
CA LEU A 62 -5.86 8.72 -1.23
C LEU A 62 -7.11 8.27 -1.99
N ASP A 63 -8.26 8.86 -1.64
CA ASP A 63 -9.54 8.60 -2.30
C ASP A 63 -9.53 9.07 -3.76
N ALA A 64 -8.96 10.25 -4.02
CA ALA A 64 -8.78 10.77 -5.37
C ALA A 64 -7.86 9.88 -6.19
N PHE A 65 -6.74 9.43 -5.63
CA PHE A 65 -5.81 8.50 -6.26
C PHE A 65 -6.50 7.17 -6.62
N SER A 66 -7.26 6.59 -5.71
CA SER A 66 -8.00 5.33 -5.92
C SER A 66 -8.98 5.42 -7.10
N LYS A 67 -9.68 6.55 -7.23
CA LYS A 67 -10.65 6.83 -8.31
C LYS A 67 -9.96 7.25 -9.62
N GLY A 68 -8.71 7.70 -9.55
CA GLY A 68 -7.98 8.28 -10.68
C GLY A 68 -7.46 7.30 -11.73
N LYS A 69 -7.56 5.98 -11.54
CA LYS A 69 -6.95 4.97 -12.43
C LYS A 69 -7.19 5.22 -13.92
N ASP A 70 -8.44 5.47 -14.30
CA ASP A 70 -8.82 5.69 -15.70
C ASP A 70 -8.30 7.01 -16.26
N PHE A 71 -8.22 8.04 -15.42
CA PHE A 71 -7.63 9.33 -15.78
C PHE A 71 -6.13 9.20 -16.05
N PHE A 72 -5.37 8.54 -15.17
CA PHE A 72 -3.94 8.32 -15.40
C PHE A 72 -3.69 7.53 -16.69
N ARG A 73 -4.52 6.51 -16.95
CA ARG A 73 -4.48 5.73 -18.18
C ARG A 73 -4.76 6.57 -19.42
N SER A 74 -5.76 7.46 -19.39
CA SER A 74 -6.14 8.27 -20.56
C SER A 74 -5.09 9.30 -20.94
N VAL A 75 -4.32 9.81 -19.97
CA VAL A 75 -3.22 10.76 -20.20
C VAL A 75 -1.85 10.07 -20.36
N GLY A 76 -1.82 8.73 -20.42
CA GLY A 76 -0.59 7.95 -20.64
C GLY A 76 0.43 8.03 -19.49
N ARG A 77 -0.01 8.32 -18.27
CA ARG A 77 0.86 8.43 -17.08
C ARG A 77 0.77 7.18 -16.22
N ALA A 78 1.89 6.83 -15.58
CA ALA A 78 1.91 5.76 -14.58
C ALA A 78 0.99 6.12 -13.40
N TRP A 79 0.08 5.22 -13.04
CA TRP A 79 -0.82 5.38 -11.90
C TRP A 79 -0.06 5.03 -10.61
N LYS A 80 0.64 6.03 -10.06
CA LYS A 80 1.43 5.91 -8.83
C LYS A 80 1.29 7.19 -8.00
N CYS A 81 1.23 7.04 -6.68
CA CYS A 81 1.31 8.13 -5.71
C CYS A 81 2.46 7.84 -4.73
N GLY A 82 3.22 8.88 -4.36
CA GLY A 82 4.40 8.74 -3.49
C GLY A 82 4.27 9.66 -2.28
N TYR A 83 4.41 9.09 -1.09
CA TYR A 83 4.42 9.83 0.18
C TYR A 83 5.80 9.73 0.83
N LEU A 84 6.25 10.82 1.43
CA LEU A 84 7.47 10.86 2.24
C LEU A 84 7.08 11.16 3.69
N LEU A 85 7.22 10.15 4.55
CA LEU A 85 7.00 10.30 5.99
C LEU A 85 8.34 10.54 6.68
N TYR A 86 8.51 11.71 7.30
CA TYR A 86 9.73 12.07 8.01
C TYR A 86 9.44 12.60 9.41
N GLY A 87 10.38 12.39 10.33
CA GLY A 87 10.26 12.83 11.72
C GLY A 87 11.01 11.90 12.68
N PRO A 88 11.18 12.31 13.95
CA PRO A 88 11.84 11.51 14.99
C PRO A 88 11.29 10.07 15.10
N PRO A 89 12.07 9.08 15.56
CA PRO A 89 11.53 7.74 15.85
C PRO A 89 10.38 7.83 16.87
N GLY A 90 9.39 6.95 16.74
CA GLY A 90 8.23 6.92 17.64
C GLY A 90 7.09 7.91 17.32
N THR A 91 7.19 8.73 16.26
CA THR A 91 6.12 9.67 15.87
C THR A 91 4.98 9.06 15.04
N GLY A 92 4.80 7.74 15.08
CA GLY A 92 3.67 7.07 14.41
C GLY A 92 3.77 6.95 12.88
N LYS A 93 4.95 7.06 12.27
CA LYS A 93 5.13 6.89 10.80
C LYS A 93 4.65 5.52 10.32
N SER A 94 5.09 4.44 10.97
CA SER A 94 4.65 3.08 10.61
C SER A 94 3.16 2.88 10.91
N SER A 95 2.64 3.48 11.98
CA SER A 95 1.20 3.51 12.28
C SER A 95 0.38 4.23 11.20
N MET A 96 0.94 5.29 10.60
CA MET A 96 0.32 5.97 9.46
C MET A 96 0.28 5.07 8.23
N VAL A 97 1.36 4.34 7.92
CA VAL A 97 1.36 3.34 6.83
C VAL A 97 0.29 2.28 7.07
N ALA A 98 0.16 1.77 8.30
CA ALA A 98 -0.89 0.83 8.67
C ALA A 98 -2.30 1.41 8.46
N ALA A 99 -2.53 2.67 8.86
CA ALA A 99 -3.80 3.36 8.63
C ALA A 99 -4.13 3.49 7.14
N ILE A 100 -3.14 3.84 6.31
CA ILE A 100 -3.28 3.95 4.85
C ILE A 100 -3.62 2.57 4.25
N ALA A 101 -2.90 1.51 4.63
CA ALA A 101 -3.17 0.15 4.15
C ALA A 101 -4.59 -0.30 4.51
N ASN A 102 -5.02 -0.05 5.75
CA ASN A 102 -6.36 -0.39 6.23
C ASN A 102 -7.47 0.41 5.52
N HIS A 103 -7.23 1.69 5.21
CA HIS A 103 -8.16 2.55 4.46
C HIS A 103 -8.29 2.13 3.00
N MET A 104 -7.15 1.94 2.34
CA MET A 104 -7.08 1.62 0.91
C MET A 104 -7.40 0.15 0.59
N LYS A 105 -7.31 -0.73 1.59
CA LYS A 105 -7.34 -2.19 1.45
C LYS A 105 -6.24 -2.72 0.53
N TYR A 106 -5.04 -2.19 0.70
CA TYR A 106 -3.86 -2.53 -0.12
C TYR A 106 -2.85 -3.34 0.69
N ASN A 107 -2.23 -4.32 0.05
CA ASN A 107 -1.16 -5.10 0.67
C ASN A 107 0.10 -4.26 0.84
N ILE A 108 0.87 -4.52 1.88
CA ILE A 108 2.13 -3.81 2.16
C ILE A 108 3.30 -4.64 1.63
N TYR A 109 4.23 -4.00 0.93
CA TYR A 109 5.50 -4.58 0.52
C TYR A 109 6.61 -3.83 1.25
N ASP A 110 7.14 -4.44 2.32
CA ASP A 110 8.19 -3.90 3.17
C ASP A 110 9.56 -4.21 2.58
N LEU A 111 10.23 -3.17 2.08
CA LEU A 111 11.55 -3.24 1.48
C LEU A 111 12.56 -2.46 2.33
N GLN A 112 13.51 -3.18 2.89
CA GLN A 112 14.69 -2.57 3.51
C GLN A 112 15.68 -2.19 2.41
N ILE A 113 15.84 -0.90 2.13
CA ILE A 113 16.70 -0.47 1.01
C ILE A 113 18.16 -0.93 1.15
N GLN A 114 18.61 -1.21 2.38
CA GLN A 114 19.96 -1.71 2.66
C GLN A 114 20.15 -3.19 2.27
N SER A 115 19.09 -3.98 2.14
CA SER A 115 19.21 -5.38 1.72
C SER A 115 19.43 -5.52 0.22
N VAL A 116 19.02 -4.51 -0.56
CA VAL A 116 19.15 -4.45 -2.03
C VAL A 116 20.61 -4.19 -2.43
N LYS A 117 21.15 -5.03 -3.31
CA LYS A 117 22.54 -5.01 -3.73
C LYS A 117 22.81 -3.98 -4.84
N ASP A 118 21.95 -3.95 -5.85
CA ASP A 118 22.12 -3.12 -7.03
C ASP A 118 20.79 -2.75 -7.70
N ASP A 119 20.87 -1.87 -8.70
CA ASP A 119 19.70 -1.38 -9.46
C ASP A 119 18.98 -2.50 -10.24
N GLY A 120 19.66 -3.60 -10.55
CA GLY A 120 19.08 -4.75 -11.23
C GLY A 120 18.12 -5.49 -10.29
N GLU A 121 18.61 -5.84 -9.11
CA GLU A 121 17.81 -6.45 -8.04
C GLU A 121 16.63 -5.54 -7.65
N LEU A 122 16.87 -4.23 -7.51
CA LEU A 122 15.79 -3.27 -7.22
C LEU A 122 14.67 -3.32 -8.27
N ARG A 123 15.02 -3.40 -9.56
CA ARG A 123 14.01 -3.48 -10.63
C ARG A 123 13.22 -4.78 -10.59
N GLU A 124 13.87 -5.89 -10.27
CA GLU A 124 13.22 -7.19 -10.13
C GLU A 124 12.19 -7.17 -9.01
N ILE A 125 12.58 -6.68 -7.82
CA ILE A 125 11.71 -6.47 -6.65
C ILE A 125 10.50 -5.59 -6.99
N LEU A 126 10.74 -4.47 -7.67
CA LEU A 126 9.68 -3.54 -8.07
C LEU A 126 8.72 -4.16 -9.10
N THR A 127 9.23 -5.06 -9.95
CA THR A 127 8.43 -5.69 -11.01
C THR A 127 7.61 -6.87 -10.49
N SER A 128 8.09 -7.57 -9.46
CA SER A 128 7.37 -8.68 -8.80
C SER A 128 6.26 -8.21 -7.85
N THR A 129 6.19 -6.91 -7.56
CA THR A 129 5.15 -6.32 -6.71
C THR A 129 3.78 -6.36 -7.43
N THR A 130 2.73 -6.78 -6.71
CA THR A 130 1.38 -6.88 -7.29
C THR A 130 0.65 -5.53 -7.34
N ASN A 131 -0.40 -5.43 -8.16
CA ASN A 131 -1.28 -4.25 -8.20
C ASN A 131 -1.98 -4.04 -6.85
N ARG A 132 -2.38 -2.79 -6.55
CA ARG A 132 -3.05 -2.41 -5.28
C ARG A 132 -2.19 -2.74 -4.06
N SER A 133 -0.96 -2.28 -4.12
CA SER A 133 0.05 -2.46 -3.10
C SER A 133 0.57 -1.10 -2.62
N ILE A 134 1.11 -1.09 -1.41
CA ILE A 134 1.89 -0.01 -0.83
C ILE A 134 3.31 -0.53 -0.71
N LEU A 135 4.21 0.04 -1.51
CA LEU A 135 5.64 -0.22 -1.35
C LEU A 135 6.19 0.68 -0.24
N LEU A 136 6.55 0.07 0.89
CA LEU A 136 7.19 0.71 2.01
C LEU A 136 8.70 0.55 1.86
N ILE A 137 9.41 1.66 1.68
CA ILE A 137 10.88 1.66 1.61
C ILE A 137 11.43 2.25 2.90
N GLU A 138 12.03 1.41 3.74
CA GLU A 138 12.62 1.83 4.99
C GLU A 138 14.16 1.87 4.90
N ARG A 139 14.76 2.92 5.50
CA ARG A 139 16.22 3.07 5.52
C ARG A 139 16.86 2.30 6.67
N HIS A 140 16.17 2.15 7.81
CA HIS A 140 16.71 1.44 8.96
C HIS A 140 15.57 1.03 9.91
N ARG A 141 15.31 -0.26 10.03
CA ARG A 141 14.36 -0.82 10.98
C ARG A 141 15.09 -1.06 12.31
N LEU A 142 15.13 -0.04 13.16
CA LEU A 142 15.31 -0.24 14.60
C LEU A 142 13.91 -0.55 15.13
N TRP A 143 13.69 -1.80 15.53
CA TRP A 143 12.41 -2.44 15.77
C TRP A 143 11.33 -1.61 16.48
N ILE A 144 10.08 -1.99 16.16
CA ILE A 144 8.90 -1.92 17.02
C ILE A 144 9.17 -2.73 18.30
#